data_AF-A0A1C5GEG2-F1
#
_entry.id   AF-A0A1C5GEG2-F1
#
_cell.length_a   1.000
_cell.length_b   1.000
_cell.length_c   1.000
_cell.angle_alpha   90.00
_cell.angle_beta   90.00
_cell.angle_gamma   90.00
#
_symmetry.space_group_name_H-M   'P 1'
#
loop_
_entity.id
_entity.type
_entity.pdbx_description
1 polymer ?
#
loop_
_entity_poly.entity_id
_entity_poly.type
_entity_poly.pdbx_seq_one_letter_code
_entity_poly.pdbx_strand_id
1 'polypeptide(L)'
;MVRVGRILLAVALVVTATLLVPANPASAAGRPVTVCFKVGEFGGRPIFDCHTIVLPDFEPKPIGPIECLSCPPVFDLWDRIDPEKRFEYLNRLGRGLSLLGEAAQAVDPVKAKHLRELATESFRSSAKLMDGSEVKLGQVGWADLKNEKFHGDPDPQPSLVASGENLAGGLGLMQKALGDPQPEPNIASAMARFDQAYKDLGTLFAG
;
A
#
# COMPACT_ATOMS: atom_id res chain seq x y z
N MET A 1 55.93 4.83 54.43
CA MET A 1 56.22 5.73 53.29
C MET A 1 56.91 4.92 52.21
N VAL A 2 56.55 5.15 50.94
CA VAL A 2 57.17 4.67 49.68
C VAL A 2 56.73 3.31 49.09
N ARG A 3 55.81 3.44 48.12
CA ARG A 3 55.73 2.89 46.74
C ARG A 3 55.89 1.39 46.42
N VAL A 4 54.80 0.90 45.79
CA VAL A 4 54.68 0.31 44.44
C VAL A 4 55.62 -0.84 44.07
N GLY A 5 55.01 -1.98 43.75
CA GLY A 5 55.44 -2.79 42.61
C GLY A 5 55.22 -4.29 42.77
N ARG A 6 54.17 -4.82 42.13
CA ARG A 6 54.32 -5.66 40.91
C ARG A 6 52.96 -6.23 40.49
N ILE A 7 52.55 -5.76 39.33
CA ILE A 7 51.50 -6.28 38.47
C ILE A 7 51.91 -7.69 38.01
N LEU A 8 50.96 -8.61 37.98
CA LEU A 8 50.69 -9.54 36.87
C LEU A 8 49.64 -10.58 37.31
N LEU A 9 48.48 -10.60 36.67
CA LEU A 9 47.89 -11.82 36.15
C LEU A 9 46.73 -11.49 35.21
N ALA A 10 46.97 -11.82 33.94
CA ALA A 10 46.04 -11.71 32.85
C ALA A 10 44.98 -12.81 32.96
N VAL A 11 43.71 -12.44 32.81
CA VAL A 11 42.63 -13.37 32.47
C VAL A 11 41.95 -12.83 31.22
N ALA A 12 42.40 -13.32 30.08
CA ALA A 12 41.72 -13.12 28.80
C ALA A 12 40.52 -14.08 28.76
N LEU A 13 39.36 -13.63 29.24
CA LEU A 13 38.08 -14.27 28.93
C LEU A 13 37.67 -13.79 27.54
N VAL A 14 38.07 -14.54 26.52
CA VAL A 14 37.48 -14.43 25.19
C VAL A 14 36.08 -15.03 25.28
N VAL A 15 35.11 -14.19 25.61
CA VAL A 15 33.70 -14.51 25.39
C VAL A 15 33.50 -14.46 23.89
N THR A 16 33.57 -15.62 23.23
CA THR A 16 33.01 -15.79 21.89
C THR A 16 31.51 -15.57 22.02
N ALA A 17 31.07 -14.32 21.88
CA ALA A 17 29.71 -14.01 21.52
C ALA A 17 29.50 -14.59 20.12
N THR A 18 29.07 -15.84 20.04
CA THR A 18 28.37 -16.34 18.86
C THR A 18 27.22 -15.37 18.66
N LEU A 19 27.37 -14.50 17.67
CA LEU A 19 26.30 -13.69 17.13
C LEU A 19 25.20 -14.68 16.75
N LEU A 20 24.25 -14.87 17.66
CA LEU A 20 22.88 -15.21 17.31
C LEU A 20 22.40 -14.01 16.50
N VAL A 21 22.78 -13.97 15.22
CA VAL A 21 22.02 -13.23 14.22
C VAL A 21 20.63 -13.84 14.37
N PRO A 22 19.62 -13.10 14.86
CA PRO A 22 18.27 -13.62 14.82
C PRO A 22 18.05 -14.00 13.36
N ALA A 23 17.79 -15.28 13.10
CA ALA A 23 17.31 -15.68 11.80
C ALA A 23 16.14 -14.76 11.52
N ASN A 24 16.27 -13.89 10.50
CA ASN A 24 15.14 -13.11 10.05
C ASN A 24 14.02 -14.15 9.90
N PRO A 25 12.92 -14.04 10.68
CA PRO A 25 11.83 -14.99 10.53
C PRO A 25 11.49 -14.97 9.05
N ALA A 26 11.48 -16.15 8.44
CA ALA A 26 11.21 -16.33 7.02
C ALA A 26 9.90 -15.61 6.69
N SER A 27 10.03 -14.34 6.31
CA SER A 27 8.94 -13.48 5.93
C SER A 27 8.57 -13.95 4.54
N ALA A 28 7.31 -14.28 4.34
CA ALA A 28 6.84 -14.82 3.06
C ALA A 28 7.38 -13.97 1.90
N ALA A 29 7.74 -14.67 0.81
CA ALA A 29 8.37 -14.16 -0.39
C ALA A 29 7.45 -13.23 -1.19
N GLY A 30 7.10 -12.08 -0.62
CA GLY A 30 6.39 -11.03 -1.30
C GLY A 30 7.35 -10.03 -1.95
N ARG A 31 6.96 -9.47 -3.09
CA ARG A 31 7.72 -8.41 -3.76
C ARG A 31 7.08 -7.04 -3.51
N PRO A 32 7.85 -6.02 -3.10
CA PRO A 32 7.34 -4.67 -2.98
C PRO A 32 7.08 -4.09 -4.38
N VAL A 33 5.91 -3.50 -4.57
CA VAL A 33 5.56 -2.70 -5.74
C VAL A 33 5.03 -1.35 -5.32
N THR A 34 5.24 -0.35 -6.15
CA THR A 34 4.70 1.00 -5.92
C THR A 34 3.42 1.15 -6.72
N VAL A 35 2.37 1.66 -6.07
CA VAL A 35 1.11 2.08 -6.72
C VAL A 35 0.85 3.53 -6.34
N CYS A 36 0.23 4.29 -7.23
CA CYS A 36 0.05 5.72 -7.03
C CYS A 36 -1.42 6.12 -7.17
N PHE A 37 -1.79 7.18 -6.47
CA PHE A 37 -3.05 7.89 -6.64
C PHE A 37 -2.77 9.28 -7.18
N LYS A 38 -3.52 9.73 -8.19
CA LYS A 38 -3.42 11.11 -8.66
C LYS A 38 -4.24 12.01 -7.74
N VAL A 39 -3.56 12.87 -6.99
CA VAL A 39 -4.18 13.72 -5.96
C VAL A 39 -4.50 15.13 -6.45
N GLY A 40 -3.93 15.54 -7.58
CA GLY A 40 -4.18 16.86 -8.18
C GLY A 40 -3.19 17.21 -9.27
N GLU A 41 -3.13 18.49 -9.59
CA GLU A 41 -2.20 19.07 -10.56
C GLU A 41 -1.72 20.43 -10.08
N PHE A 42 -0.43 20.74 -10.25
CA PHE A 42 0.13 22.06 -9.96
C PHE A 42 0.98 22.53 -11.14
N GLY A 43 0.63 23.68 -11.71
CA GLY A 43 1.36 24.26 -12.84
C GLY A 43 1.43 23.34 -14.07
N GLY A 44 0.39 22.57 -14.36
CA GLY A 44 0.37 21.62 -15.48
C GLY A 44 1.00 20.26 -15.17
N ARG A 45 1.46 20.03 -13.93
CA ARG A 45 2.15 18.79 -13.52
C ARG A 45 1.29 17.98 -12.56
N PRO A 46 1.04 16.69 -12.82
CA PRO A 46 0.28 15.84 -11.92
C PRO A 46 1.03 15.65 -10.60
N ILE A 47 0.28 15.66 -9.50
CA ILE A 47 0.77 15.30 -8.19
C ILE A 47 0.28 13.88 -7.89
N PHE A 48 1.20 13.02 -7.47
CA PHE A 48 0.92 11.65 -7.11
C PHE A 48 1.19 11.41 -5.63
N ASP A 49 0.32 10.65 -4.99
CA ASP A 49 0.57 10.06 -3.68
C ASP A 49 0.79 8.55 -3.86
N CYS A 50 2.00 8.09 -3.58
CA CYS A 50 2.46 6.76 -3.94
C CYS A 50 2.76 5.91 -2.70
N HIS A 51 2.31 4.66 -2.75
CA HIS A 51 2.37 3.72 -1.64
C HIS A 51 3.05 2.44 -2.09
N THR A 52 3.89 1.88 -1.22
CA THR A 52 4.47 0.56 -1.44
C THR A 52 3.56 -0.50 -0.86
N ILE A 53 3.09 -1.40 -1.72
CA ILE A 53 2.34 -2.59 -1.32
C ILE A 53 3.20 -3.82 -1.55
N VAL A 54 3.03 -4.85 -0.73
CA VAL A 54 3.70 -6.14 -0.92
C VAL A 54 2.74 -7.07 -1.64
N LEU A 55 3.10 -7.50 -2.84
CA LEU A 55 2.37 -8.53 -3.60
C LEU A 55 3.03 -9.90 -3.42
N PRO A 56 2.35 -11.03 -3.69
CA PRO A 56 3.01 -12.34 -3.78
C PRO A 56 4.13 -12.32 -4.83
N ASP A 57 5.08 -13.25 -4.77
CA ASP A 57 6.15 -13.31 -5.78
C ASP A 57 5.61 -13.39 -7.21
N PHE A 58 6.26 -12.68 -8.13
CA PHE A 58 5.90 -12.64 -9.54
C PHE A 58 7.16 -12.41 -10.40
N GLU A 59 7.13 -12.91 -11.64
CA GLU A 59 8.12 -12.60 -12.65
C GLU A 59 7.78 -11.23 -13.26
N PRO A 60 8.61 -10.19 -13.07
CA PRO A 60 8.29 -8.86 -13.56
C PRO A 60 8.27 -8.85 -15.08
N LYS A 61 7.13 -8.52 -15.66
CA LYS A 61 7.02 -8.14 -17.07
C LYS A 61 6.98 -6.61 -17.16
N PRO A 62 7.45 -6.01 -18.27
CA PRO A 62 7.24 -4.59 -18.49
C PRO A 62 5.75 -4.29 -18.45
N ILE A 63 5.35 -3.47 -17.48
CA ILE A 63 3.98 -3.09 -17.23
C ILE A 63 3.94 -1.56 -17.37
N GLY A 64 3.51 -1.11 -18.54
CA GLY A 64 3.43 0.32 -18.84
C GLY A 64 3.95 0.72 -20.21
N PRO A 65 3.92 2.03 -20.49
CA PRO A 65 4.29 2.57 -21.79
C PRO A 65 5.78 2.35 -22.07
N ILE A 66 6.16 2.31 -23.36
CA ILE A 66 7.56 2.10 -23.79
C ILE A 66 8.48 3.17 -23.22
N GLU A 67 7.95 4.38 -23.05
CA GLU A 67 8.60 5.53 -22.46
C GLU A 67 8.95 5.33 -20.98
N CYS A 68 8.24 4.43 -20.29
CA CYS A 68 8.42 4.15 -18.86
C CYS A 68 7.98 2.74 -18.46
N LEU A 69 8.77 1.74 -18.84
CA LEU A 69 8.51 0.32 -18.59
C LEU A 69 8.50 -0.12 -17.11
N SER A 70 8.83 0.79 -16.19
CA SER A 70 8.86 0.57 -14.74
C SER A 70 8.04 1.59 -13.97
N CYS A 71 7.18 2.34 -14.67
CA CYS A 71 6.29 3.29 -14.03
C CYS A 71 5.31 2.55 -13.10
N PRO A 72 5.04 3.07 -11.89
CA PRO A 72 3.96 2.55 -11.07
C PRO A 72 2.60 2.79 -11.74
N PRO A 73 1.65 1.85 -11.60
CA PRO A 73 0.27 2.09 -12.00
C PRO A 73 -0.33 3.20 -11.14
N VAL A 74 -1.21 3.97 -11.77
CA VAL A 74 -1.91 5.11 -11.17
C VAL A 74 -3.42 4.91 -11.24
N PHE A 75 -4.09 5.24 -10.14
CA PHE A 75 -5.53 5.42 -10.09
C PHE A 75 -5.85 6.91 -9.99
N ASP A 76 -6.55 7.46 -10.98
CA ASP A 76 -7.19 8.78 -10.90
C ASP A 76 -8.65 8.58 -10.53
N LEU A 77 -8.94 8.66 -9.24
CA LEU A 77 -10.31 8.56 -8.73
C LEU A 77 -11.03 9.88 -8.96
N TRP A 78 -12.20 9.86 -9.58
CA TRP A 78 -13.05 11.03 -9.68
C TRP A 78 -13.84 11.22 -8.38
N ASP A 79 -13.79 12.42 -7.82
CA ASP A 79 -14.56 12.82 -6.64
C ASP A 79 -14.84 14.33 -6.70
N ARG A 80 -15.60 14.83 -5.70
CA ARG A 80 -15.85 16.26 -5.50
C ARG A 80 -15.36 16.70 -4.12
N ILE A 81 -14.13 16.32 -3.78
CA ILE A 81 -13.52 16.60 -2.48
C ILE A 81 -12.52 17.75 -2.62
N ASP A 82 -12.45 18.60 -1.60
CA ASP A 82 -11.43 19.67 -1.53
C ASP A 82 -10.02 19.06 -1.72
N PRO A 83 -9.12 19.68 -2.53
CA PRO A 83 -7.80 19.09 -2.82
C PRO A 83 -6.97 18.70 -1.59
N GLU A 84 -7.03 19.47 -0.51
CA GLU A 84 -6.34 19.15 0.75
C GLU A 84 -6.87 17.85 1.38
N LYS A 85 -8.19 17.68 1.42
CA LYS A 85 -8.83 16.45 1.92
C LYS A 85 -8.63 15.28 0.97
N ARG A 86 -8.53 15.56 -0.34
CA ARG A 86 -8.25 14.56 -1.37
C ARG A 86 -6.93 13.86 -1.12
N PHE A 87 -5.87 14.64 -0.86
CA PHE A 87 -4.57 14.07 -0.47
C PHE A 87 -4.70 13.17 0.77
N GLU A 88 -5.38 13.64 1.82
CA GLU A 88 -5.46 12.87 3.06
C GLU A 88 -6.25 11.57 2.90
N TYR A 89 -7.43 11.57 2.25
CA TYR A 89 -8.21 10.34 2.12
C TYR A 89 -7.51 9.33 1.22
N LEU A 90 -6.84 9.77 0.14
CA LEU A 90 -6.06 8.90 -0.75
C LEU A 90 -4.84 8.31 -0.03
N ASN A 91 -4.18 9.10 0.82
CA ASN A 91 -3.11 8.59 1.67
C ASN A 91 -3.60 7.52 2.65
N ARG A 92 -4.78 7.67 3.25
CA ARG A 92 -5.40 6.63 4.09
C ARG A 92 -5.80 5.39 3.28
N LEU A 93 -6.27 5.56 2.04
CA LEU A 93 -6.59 4.47 1.13
C LEU A 93 -5.32 3.66 0.78
N GLY A 94 -4.26 4.33 0.36
CA GLY A 94 -2.98 3.71 0.02
C GLY A 94 -2.32 3.02 1.21
N ARG A 95 -2.38 3.61 2.40
CA ARG A 95 -1.96 2.96 3.65
C ARG A 95 -2.76 1.69 3.93
N GLY A 96 -4.08 1.72 3.75
CA GLY A 96 -4.93 0.54 3.92
C GLY A 96 -4.53 -0.59 2.97
N LEU A 97 -4.22 -0.25 1.71
CA LEU A 97 -3.77 -1.21 0.70
C LEU A 97 -2.40 -1.80 1.03
N SER A 98 -1.49 -0.99 1.58
CA SER A 98 -0.16 -1.42 2.04
C SER A 98 -0.27 -2.41 3.19
N LEU A 99 -1.07 -2.09 4.21
CA LEU A 99 -1.37 -2.97 5.35
C LEU A 99 -2.06 -4.27 4.91
N LEU A 100 -2.93 -4.19 3.90
CA LEU A 100 -3.61 -5.36 3.34
C LEU A 100 -2.63 -6.30 2.64
N GLY A 101 -1.67 -5.76 1.88
CA GLY A 101 -0.59 -6.54 1.29
C GLY A 101 0.31 -7.19 2.35
N GLU A 102 0.71 -6.45 3.38
CA GLU A 102 1.45 -7.03 4.51
C GLU A 102 0.67 -8.12 5.23
N ALA A 103 -0.64 -7.94 5.44
CA ALA A 103 -1.52 -8.94 6.04
C ALA A 103 -1.57 -10.22 5.19
N ALA A 104 -1.68 -10.07 3.86
CA ALA A 104 -1.74 -11.20 2.93
C ALA A 104 -0.44 -12.00 2.87
N GLN A 105 0.71 -11.39 3.19
CA GLN A 105 2.03 -12.03 3.22
C GLN A 105 2.48 -12.45 4.63
N ALA A 106 1.69 -12.18 5.68
CA ALA A 106 2.06 -12.54 7.03
C ALA A 106 1.90 -14.05 7.28
N VAL A 107 2.97 -14.71 7.72
CA VAL A 107 2.97 -16.14 8.08
C VAL A 107 2.24 -16.39 9.40
N ASP A 108 2.39 -15.47 10.36
CA ASP A 108 1.71 -15.55 11.65
C ASP A 108 0.24 -15.10 11.50
N PRO A 109 -0.75 -15.97 11.78
CA PRO A 109 -2.17 -15.64 11.65
C PRO A 109 -2.63 -14.52 12.60
N VAL A 110 -1.98 -14.36 13.77
CA VAL A 110 -2.32 -13.28 14.72
C VAL A 110 -1.87 -11.94 14.13
N LYS A 111 -0.65 -11.88 13.60
CA LYS A 111 -0.14 -10.71 12.88
C LYS A 111 -0.99 -10.39 11.65
N ALA A 112 -1.33 -11.40 10.84
CA ALA A 112 -2.17 -11.23 9.65
C ALA A 112 -3.52 -10.61 10.00
N LYS A 113 -4.19 -11.13 11.05
CA LYS A 113 -5.45 -10.59 11.54
C LYS A 113 -5.31 -9.14 12.00
N HIS A 114 -4.29 -8.83 12.81
CA HIS A 114 -4.07 -7.47 13.31
C HIS A 114 -3.82 -6.46 12.18
N LEU A 115 -2.98 -6.81 11.20
CA LEU A 115 -2.72 -5.97 10.03
C LEU A 115 -4.00 -5.73 9.21
N ARG A 116 -4.86 -6.75 9.09
CA ARG A 116 -6.15 -6.63 8.41
C ARG A 116 -7.12 -5.69 9.15
N GLU A 117 -7.14 -5.73 10.49
CA GLU A 117 -7.91 -4.79 11.31
C GLU A 117 -7.41 -3.35 11.11
N LEU A 118 -6.09 -3.14 11.09
CA LEU A 118 -5.49 -1.84 10.80
C LEU A 118 -5.81 -1.36 9.36
N ALA A 119 -5.79 -2.26 8.38
CA ALA A 119 -6.18 -1.95 7.00
C ALA A 119 -7.65 -1.48 6.95
N THR A 120 -8.53 -2.22 7.63
CA THR A 120 -9.97 -1.90 7.74
C THR A 120 -10.18 -0.51 8.33
N GLU A 121 -9.48 -0.19 9.43
CA GLU A 121 -9.56 1.15 10.04
C GLU A 121 -9.01 2.24 9.12
N SER A 122 -7.93 1.98 8.39
CA SER A 122 -7.38 2.94 7.41
C SER A 122 -8.38 3.23 6.29
N PHE A 123 -9.05 2.20 5.76
CA PHE A 123 -10.11 2.37 4.75
C PHE A 123 -11.35 3.09 5.30
N ARG A 124 -11.76 2.78 6.53
CA ARG A 124 -12.87 3.46 7.20
C ARG A 124 -12.56 4.94 7.43
N SER A 125 -11.35 5.25 7.91
CA SER A 125 -10.86 6.61 8.10
C SER A 125 -10.77 7.38 6.77
N SER A 126 -10.34 6.71 5.69
CA SER A 126 -10.40 7.25 4.33
C SER A 126 -11.83 7.63 3.94
N ALA A 127 -12.78 6.70 4.07
CA ALA A 127 -14.19 6.95 3.77
C ALA A 127 -14.80 8.09 4.59
N LYS A 128 -14.37 8.26 5.85
CA LYS A 128 -14.85 9.33 6.74
C LYS A 128 -14.43 10.71 6.24
N LEU A 129 -13.22 10.86 5.73
CA LEU A 129 -12.71 12.13 5.20
C LEU A 129 -13.45 12.60 3.94
N MET A 130 -14.10 11.67 3.25
CA MET A 130 -14.89 11.98 2.06
C MET A 130 -16.26 12.60 2.39
N ASP A 131 -16.73 12.52 3.64
CA ASP A 131 -17.96 13.16 4.14
C ASP A 131 -19.18 12.91 3.23
N GLY A 132 -19.37 11.65 2.81
CA GLY A 132 -20.46 11.25 1.92
C GLY A 132 -20.31 11.64 0.44
N SER A 133 -19.20 12.28 0.05
CA SER A 133 -18.90 12.60 -1.35
C SER A 133 -18.78 11.34 -2.19
N GLU A 134 -19.33 11.38 -3.40
CA GLU A 134 -19.22 10.26 -4.35
C GLU A 134 -17.77 10.09 -4.82
N VAL A 135 -17.33 8.83 -4.94
CA VAL A 135 -16.09 8.45 -5.59
C VAL A 135 -16.34 7.45 -6.70
N LYS A 136 -15.67 7.65 -7.83
CA LYS A 136 -15.69 6.75 -8.98
C LYS A 136 -14.27 6.56 -9.48
N LEU A 137 -14.02 5.49 -10.22
CA LEU A 137 -12.83 5.42 -11.04
C LEU A 137 -12.99 6.41 -12.21
N GLY A 138 -12.10 7.39 -12.32
CA GLY A 138 -12.08 8.33 -13.44
C GLY A 138 -11.24 7.79 -14.58
N GLN A 139 -9.95 7.56 -14.30
CA GLN A 139 -9.00 7.03 -15.26
C GLN A 139 -7.93 6.18 -14.54
N VAL A 140 -7.29 5.28 -15.28
CA VAL A 140 -6.07 4.59 -14.86
C VAL A 140 -4.93 4.88 -15.83
N GLY A 141 -3.70 4.66 -15.39
CA GLY A 141 -2.53 4.83 -16.24
C GLY A 141 -1.25 4.60 -15.48
N TRP A 142 -0.21 5.35 -15.84
CA TRP A 142 1.15 5.15 -15.35
C TRP A 142 1.76 6.48 -14.90
N ALA A 143 2.39 6.50 -13.73
CA ALA A 143 3.05 7.70 -13.19
C ALA A 143 4.54 7.70 -13.56
N ASP A 144 4.92 8.57 -14.50
CA ASP A 144 6.32 8.87 -14.75
C ASP A 144 6.80 9.86 -13.70
N LEU A 145 7.22 9.32 -12.56
CA LEU A 145 7.73 10.09 -11.43
C LEU A 145 9.02 10.85 -11.77
N LYS A 146 9.77 10.41 -12.78
CA LYS A 146 11.04 11.05 -13.18
C LYS A 146 10.78 12.28 -14.05
N ASN A 147 9.83 12.18 -14.98
CA ASN A 147 9.49 13.28 -15.89
C ASN A 147 8.25 14.07 -15.43
N GLU A 148 7.68 13.73 -14.28
CA GLU A 148 6.48 14.34 -13.70
C GLU A 148 5.30 14.31 -14.66
N LYS A 149 5.03 13.14 -15.25
CA LYS A 149 3.95 12.94 -16.23
C LYS A 149 2.98 11.84 -15.82
N PHE A 150 1.73 12.03 -16.22
CA PHE A 150 0.72 11.00 -16.19
C PHE A 150 0.53 10.45 -17.61
N HIS A 151 0.83 9.18 -17.80
CA HIS A 151 0.51 8.46 -19.01
C HIS A 151 -0.84 7.77 -18.81
N GLY A 152 -1.91 8.51 -19.07
CA GLY A 152 -3.25 7.93 -19.11
C GLY A 152 -3.31 6.85 -20.19
N ASP A 153 -3.86 5.69 -19.83
CA ASP A 153 -3.89 4.54 -20.73
C ASP A 153 -5.22 4.54 -21.51
N PRO A 154 -5.21 4.73 -22.85
CA PRO A 154 -6.42 4.72 -23.65
C PRO A 154 -7.00 3.31 -23.87
N ASP A 155 -6.19 2.26 -23.66
CA ASP A 155 -6.61 0.86 -23.71
C ASP A 155 -6.07 0.12 -22.47
N PRO A 156 -6.59 0.49 -21.28
CA PRO A 156 -6.01 0.04 -20.03
C PRO A 156 -6.16 -1.46 -19.84
N GLN A 157 -5.12 -2.08 -19.28
CA GLN A 157 -5.17 -3.48 -18.90
C GLN A 157 -6.40 -3.76 -18.01
N PRO A 158 -7.23 -4.79 -18.31
CA PRO A 158 -8.48 -5.03 -17.59
C PRO A 158 -8.31 -5.18 -16.07
N SER A 159 -7.21 -5.78 -15.63
CA SER A 159 -6.87 -5.93 -14.21
C SER A 159 -6.62 -4.59 -13.51
N LEU A 160 -6.01 -3.62 -14.20
CA LEU A 160 -5.80 -2.29 -13.65
C LEU A 160 -7.13 -1.54 -13.48
N VAL A 161 -8.03 -1.62 -14.47
CA VAL A 161 -9.38 -1.04 -14.36
C VAL A 161 -10.16 -1.69 -13.22
N ALA A 162 -10.22 -3.02 -13.19
CA ALA A 162 -10.93 -3.77 -12.16
C ALA A 162 -10.44 -3.43 -10.75
N SER A 163 -9.12 -3.28 -10.57
CA SER A 163 -8.56 -2.84 -9.30
C SER A 163 -9.09 -1.46 -8.88
N GLY A 164 -9.07 -0.49 -9.79
CA GLY A 164 -9.58 0.86 -9.54
C GLY A 164 -11.07 0.90 -9.20
N GLU A 165 -11.89 0.11 -9.91
CA GLU A 165 -13.33 -0.02 -9.63
C GLU A 165 -13.60 -0.64 -8.28
N ASN A 166 -12.81 -1.66 -7.90
CA ASN A 166 -12.92 -2.30 -6.60
C ASN A 166 -12.46 -1.38 -5.47
N LEU A 167 -11.43 -0.54 -5.66
CA LEU A 167 -11.04 0.50 -4.70
C LEU A 167 -12.17 1.52 -4.49
N ALA A 168 -12.73 2.06 -5.57
CA ALA A 168 -13.83 3.02 -5.50
C ALA A 168 -15.10 2.40 -4.87
N GLY A 169 -15.46 1.19 -5.28
CA GLY A 169 -16.60 0.46 -4.72
C GLY A 169 -16.44 0.10 -3.25
N GLY A 170 -15.22 -0.27 -2.83
CA GLY A 170 -14.88 -0.50 -1.43
C GLY A 170 -15.04 0.75 -0.57
N LEU A 171 -14.57 1.91 -1.05
CA LEU A 171 -14.78 3.19 -0.38
C LEU A 171 -16.28 3.52 -0.25
N GLY A 172 -17.06 3.36 -1.31
CA GLY A 172 -18.50 3.60 -1.27
C GLY A 172 -19.24 2.72 -0.24
N LEU A 173 -18.81 1.47 -0.07
CA LEU A 173 -19.36 0.57 0.95
C LEU A 173 -18.90 0.97 2.38
N MET A 174 -17.65 1.39 2.56
CA MET A 174 -17.19 1.95 3.84
C MET A 174 -17.97 3.22 4.22
N GLN A 175 -18.27 4.09 3.26
CA GLN A 175 -19.09 5.28 3.49
C GLN A 175 -20.50 4.91 3.97
N LYS A 176 -21.15 3.91 3.34
CA LYS A 176 -22.45 3.39 3.79
C LYS A 176 -22.40 2.89 5.23
N ALA A 177 -21.32 2.21 5.61
CA ALA A 177 -21.14 1.70 6.97
C ALA A 177 -21.03 2.80 8.05
N LEU A 178 -20.61 4.03 7.72
CA LEU A 178 -20.38 5.08 8.72
C LEU A 178 -21.66 5.56 9.42
N GLY A 179 -22.81 5.48 8.76
CA GLY A 179 -24.11 5.91 9.30
C GLY A 179 -25.10 4.76 9.56
N ASP A 180 -24.68 3.52 9.35
CA ASP A 180 -25.54 2.34 9.45
C ASP A 180 -25.60 1.83 10.91
N PRO A 181 -26.79 1.64 11.51
CA PRO A 181 -26.93 0.99 12.82
C PRO A 181 -26.38 -0.44 12.86
N GLN A 182 -26.25 -1.10 11.69
CA GLN A 182 -25.67 -2.43 11.52
C GLN A 182 -24.59 -2.38 10.42
N PRO A 183 -23.39 -1.85 10.73
CA PRO A 183 -22.39 -1.53 9.71
C PRO A 183 -21.69 -2.75 9.11
N GLU A 184 -21.72 -3.89 9.80
CA GLU A 184 -20.91 -5.08 9.47
C GLU A 184 -21.11 -5.64 8.05
N PRO A 185 -22.33 -5.78 7.50
CA PRO A 185 -22.51 -6.25 6.12
C PRO A 185 -21.81 -5.35 5.10
N ASN A 186 -21.84 -4.02 5.32
CA ASN A 186 -21.17 -3.05 4.46
C ASN A 186 -19.64 -3.09 4.64
N ILE A 187 -19.13 -3.19 5.88
CA ILE A 187 -17.70 -3.33 6.16
C ILE A 187 -17.13 -4.61 5.53
N ALA A 188 -17.80 -5.75 5.71
CA ALA A 188 -17.37 -7.02 5.15
C ALA A 188 -17.35 -6.98 3.62
N SER A 189 -18.40 -6.42 3.00
CA SER A 189 -18.47 -6.26 1.54
C SER A 189 -17.40 -5.29 1.02
N ALA A 190 -17.10 -4.22 1.75
CA ALA A 190 -16.04 -3.29 1.42
C ALA A 190 -14.66 -3.97 1.46
N MET A 191 -14.38 -4.74 2.52
CA MET A 191 -13.13 -5.48 2.64
C MET A 191 -12.96 -6.51 1.53
N ALA A 192 -14.04 -7.19 1.12
CA ALA A 192 -14.00 -8.10 -0.03
C ALA A 192 -13.64 -7.38 -1.34
N ARG A 193 -14.12 -6.14 -1.54
CA ARG A 193 -13.72 -5.31 -2.68
C ARG A 193 -12.24 -4.94 -2.61
N PHE A 194 -11.75 -4.50 -1.46
CA PHE A 194 -10.32 -4.17 -1.30
C PHE A 194 -9.41 -5.40 -1.49
N ASP A 195 -9.82 -6.58 -1.02
CA ASP A 195 -9.12 -7.84 -1.30
C ASP A 195 -9.08 -8.14 -2.80
N GLN A 196 -10.18 -7.90 -3.51
CA GLN A 196 -10.23 -8.11 -4.96
C GLN A 196 -9.32 -7.11 -5.68
N ALA A 197 -9.33 -5.82 -5.29
CA ALA A 197 -8.43 -4.82 -5.85
C ALA A 197 -6.95 -5.20 -5.69
N TYR A 198 -6.58 -5.74 -4.53
CA TYR A 198 -5.24 -6.26 -4.26
C TYR A 198 -4.88 -7.46 -5.16
N LYS A 199 -5.81 -8.39 -5.37
CA LYS A 199 -5.62 -9.53 -6.29
C LYS A 199 -5.49 -9.09 -7.74
N ASP A 200 -6.29 -8.12 -8.16
CA ASP A 200 -6.27 -7.56 -9.51
C ASP A 200 -4.91 -6.89 -9.79
N LEU A 201 -4.33 -6.21 -8.80
CA LEU A 201 -2.93 -5.74 -8.87
C LEU A 201 -1.96 -6.92 -8.99
N GLY A 202 -2.11 -7.98 -8.21
CA GLY A 202 -1.32 -9.21 -8.39
C GLY A 202 -1.34 -9.72 -9.84
N THR A 203 -2.52 -9.79 -10.46
CA THR A 203 -2.69 -10.17 -11.87
C THR A 203 -1.96 -9.21 -12.81
N LEU A 204 -2.10 -7.89 -12.61
CA LEU A 204 -1.42 -6.88 -13.41
C LEU A 204 0.11 -7.08 -13.45
N PHE A 205 0.72 -7.38 -12.31
CA PHE A 205 2.18 -7.53 -12.20
C PHE A 205 2.69 -8.92 -12.64
N ALA A 206 1.85 -9.96 -12.59
CA ALA A 206 2.19 -11.30 -13.08
C ALA A 206 2.12 -11.42 -14.62
N GLY A 207 1.32 -10.54 -15.26
CA GLY A 207 1.13 -10.43 -16.71
C GLY A 207 0.33 -11.57 -17.32
#